data_AF-A0A7S1SSA6-F1
#
_entry.id   AF-A0A7S1SSA6-F1
#
_cell.length_a   1.000
_cell.length_b   1.000
_cell.length_c   1.000
_cell.angle_alpha   90.00
_cell.angle_beta   90.00
_cell.angle_gamma   90.00
#
_symmetry.space_group_name_H-M   'P 1'
#
loop_
_entity.id
_entity.type
_entity.pdbx_description
1 polymer ?
#
loop_
_entity_poly.entity_id
_entity_poly.type
_entity_poly.pdbx_seq_one_letter_code
_entity_poly.pdbx_strand_id
1 'polypeptide(L)'
;AILLSFHFISQVGRETQVDCALAELYLRNHATEDNLRKQNSMDMFTNVFHRINELEDMMRAVQDGAVKAIEAKAEQHRLKLTDRNYMKAKLEMLKRHTEEVFEKVANHPNITEADKHGEMDAGTRRKLIKRIDQAEELLEKVNGYMDDETKLTYEEYDALLRGLIEAYVAEPSLREPHHQVAKAQLRQAHMELPNMRAAIERQKADTYHELSAGPAGEHLSAMERARQMRQHEWNLKLEEAISSTTPGSNYEPLEKMPQHCLLGVQYFNIMEYFGVALMAFQLASAYCVLSLMIRIPIKTE
;
A
#
# COMPACT_ATOMS: atom_id res chain seq x y z
N ALA A 1 -13.09 -24.34 -70.11
CA ALA A 1 -12.83 -22.90 -70.31
C ALA A 1 -13.08 -22.10 -69.02
N ILE A 2 -14.32 -22.06 -68.50
CA ILE A 2 -14.69 -21.27 -67.29
C ILE A 2 -13.79 -21.54 -66.07
N LEU A 3 -13.57 -22.80 -65.71
CA LEU A 3 -12.75 -23.18 -64.55
C LEU A 3 -11.28 -22.76 -64.68
N LEU A 4 -10.74 -22.74 -65.90
CA LEU A 4 -9.36 -22.33 -66.19
C LEU A 4 -9.20 -20.82 -66.05
N SER A 5 -10.20 -20.04 -66.48
CA SER A 5 -10.23 -18.59 -66.29
C SER A 5 -10.34 -18.19 -64.81
N PHE A 6 -11.17 -18.89 -64.02
CA PHE A 6 -11.24 -18.69 -62.57
C PHE A 6 -9.93 -19.02 -61.85
N HIS A 7 -9.28 -20.12 -62.23
CA HIS A 7 -8.01 -20.52 -61.62
C HIS A 7 -6.91 -19.50 -61.92
N PHE A 8 -6.87 -18.96 -63.14
CA PHE A 8 -5.92 -17.93 -63.53
C PHE A 8 -6.15 -16.60 -62.80
N ILE A 9 -7.40 -16.12 -62.72
CA ILE A 9 -7.75 -14.89 -62.00
C ILE A 9 -7.41 -15.01 -60.50
N SER A 10 -7.73 -16.17 -59.90
CA SER A 10 -7.44 -16.43 -58.48
C SER A 10 -5.94 -16.53 -58.19
N GLN A 11 -5.16 -17.16 -59.07
CA GLN A 11 -3.70 -17.22 -58.91
C GLN A 11 -3.05 -15.86 -59.06
N VAL A 12 -3.40 -15.09 -60.10
CA VAL A 12 -2.83 -13.76 -60.32
C VAL A 12 -3.22 -12.79 -59.19
N GLY A 13 -4.46 -12.87 -58.70
CA GLY A 13 -4.90 -12.08 -57.55
C GLY A 13 -4.14 -12.38 -56.26
N ARG A 14 -3.83 -13.66 -56.00
CA ARG A 14 -3.03 -14.06 -54.84
C ARG A 14 -1.57 -13.67 -54.98
N GLU A 15 -0.96 -13.90 -56.14
CA GLU A 15 0.43 -13.56 -56.41
C GLU A 15 0.67 -12.05 -56.26
N THR A 16 -0.19 -11.23 -56.87
CA THR A 16 -0.09 -9.76 -56.74
C THR A 16 -0.28 -9.25 -55.32
N GLN A 17 -1.20 -9.84 -54.54
CA GLN A 17 -1.40 -9.45 -53.15
C GLN A 17 -0.20 -9.82 -52.27
N VAL A 18 0.38 -10.99 -52.50
CA VAL A 18 1.59 -11.44 -51.79
C VAL A 18 2.77 -10.56 -52.15
N ASP A 19 2.97 -10.23 -53.43
CA ASP A 19 4.08 -9.38 -53.88
C ASP A 19 3.99 -7.96 -53.31
N CYS A 20 2.79 -7.39 -53.25
CA CYS A 20 2.58 -6.06 -52.66
C CYS A 20 2.73 -6.06 -51.12
N ALA A 21 2.25 -7.09 -50.43
CA ALA A 21 2.46 -7.24 -48.99
C ALA A 21 3.94 -7.45 -48.65
N LEU A 22 4.65 -8.22 -49.48
CA LEU A 22 6.09 -8.45 -49.34
C LEU A 22 6.88 -7.16 -49.60
N ALA A 23 6.51 -6.38 -50.62
CA ALA A 23 7.11 -5.08 -50.89
C ALA A 23 6.86 -4.07 -49.76
N GLU A 24 5.67 -4.06 -49.17
CA GLU A 24 5.36 -3.23 -48.01
C GLU A 24 6.22 -3.63 -46.80
N LEU A 25 6.29 -4.93 -46.50
CA LEU A 25 7.10 -5.45 -45.40
C LEU A 25 8.59 -5.16 -45.62
N TYR A 26 9.09 -5.32 -46.84
CA TYR A 26 10.47 -5.01 -47.20
C TYR A 26 10.80 -3.53 -46.98
N LEU A 27 9.93 -2.62 -47.42
CA LEU A 27 10.11 -1.18 -47.22
C LEU A 27 10.05 -0.79 -45.74
N ARG A 28 9.13 -1.39 -44.97
CA ARG A 28 9.07 -1.20 -43.52
C ARG A 28 10.35 -1.68 -42.83
N ASN A 29 10.85 -2.86 -43.20
CA ASN A 29 12.04 -3.42 -42.61
C ASN A 29 13.28 -2.56 -42.92
N HIS A 30 13.43 -2.12 -44.17
CA HIS A 30 14.54 -1.24 -44.56
C HIS A 30 14.48 0.12 -43.84
N ALA A 31 13.28 0.67 -43.64
CA ALA A 31 13.10 1.90 -42.88
C ALA A 31 13.48 1.70 -41.40
N THR A 32 13.12 0.56 -40.79
CA THR A 32 13.55 0.24 -39.43
C THR A 32 15.06 0.04 -39.33
N GLU A 33 15.68 -0.61 -40.31
CA GLU A 33 17.14 -0.77 -40.38
C GLU A 33 17.86 0.57 -40.56
N ASP A 34 17.37 1.45 -41.43
CA ASP A 34 17.95 2.78 -41.62
C ASP A 34 17.79 3.65 -40.37
N ASN A 35 16.65 3.55 -39.67
CA ASN A 35 16.45 4.26 -38.40
C ASN A 35 17.36 3.71 -37.30
N LEU A 36 17.52 2.38 -37.23
CA LEU A 36 18.48 1.73 -36.33
C LEU A 36 19.93 2.11 -36.65
N ARG A 37 20.27 2.30 -37.94
CA ARG A 37 21.60 2.77 -38.37
C ARG A 37 21.82 4.26 -38.07
N LYS A 38 20.76 5.07 -38.14
CA LYS A 38 20.81 6.51 -37.81
C LYS A 38 20.86 6.76 -36.31
N GLN A 39 20.25 5.90 -35.50
CA GLN A 39 20.53 5.83 -34.07
C GLN A 39 21.95 5.30 -33.89
N ASN A 40 22.92 6.20 -33.74
CA ASN A 40 24.30 5.82 -33.47
C ASN A 40 24.32 4.83 -32.30
N SER A 41 25.01 3.71 -32.45
CA SER A 41 25.21 2.71 -31.39
C SER A 41 25.71 3.34 -30.09
N MET A 42 26.43 4.46 -30.19
CA MET A 42 26.91 5.29 -29.09
C MET A 42 25.78 5.98 -28.31
N ASP A 43 24.72 6.44 -28.97
CA ASP A 43 23.53 7.01 -28.29
C ASP A 43 22.75 5.91 -27.58
N MET A 44 22.67 4.73 -28.19
CA MET A 44 22.05 3.56 -27.55
C MET A 44 22.84 3.13 -26.29
N PHE A 45 24.17 3.06 -26.36
CA PHE A 45 25.00 2.75 -25.18
C PHE A 45 24.90 3.82 -24.09
N THR A 46 24.87 5.10 -24.47
CA THR A 46 24.74 6.21 -23.51
C THR A 46 23.38 6.17 -22.80
N ASN A 47 22.32 5.84 -23.54
CA ASN A 47 20.97 5.71 -22.99
C ASN A 47 20.85 4.48 -22.07
N VAL A 48 21.43 3.34 -22.46
CA VAL A 48 21.51 2.15 -21.60
C VAL A 48 22.31 2.43 -20.33
N PHE A 49 23.44 3.14 -20.42
CA PHE A 49 24.26 3.48 -19.26
C PHE A 49 23.53 4.42 -18.30
N HIS A 50 22.83 5.44 -18.81
CA HIS A 50 21.98 6.30 -17.99
C HIS A 50 20.87 5.51 -17.29
N ARG A 51 20.22 4.58 -17.99
CA ARG A 51 19.18 3.71 -17.41
C ARG A 51 19.71 2.81 -16.30
N ILE A 52 20.93 2.26 -16.45
CA ILE A 52 21.55 1.43 -15.42
C ILE A 52 21.87 2.26 -14.17
N ASN A 53 22.40 3.47 -14.33
CA ASN A 53 22.67 4.36 -13.20
C ASN A 53 21.38 4.79 -12.48
N GLU A 54 20.32 5.11 -13.23
CA GLU A 54 19.02 5.46 -12.63
C GLU A 54 18.40 4.27 -11.88
N LEU A 55 18.54 3.05 -12.41
CA LEU A 55 18.13 1.82 -11.70
C LEU A 55 18.95 1.56 -10.44
N GLU A 56 20.27 1.80 -10.48
CA GLU A 56 21.13 1.69 -9.31
C GLU A 56 20.73 2.68 -8.22
N ASP A 57 20.47 3.94 -8.59
CA ASP A 57 20.01 4.97 -7.65
C ASP A 57 18.63 4.68 -7.09
N MET A 58 17.74 4.05 -7.87
CA MET A 58 16.46 3.55 -7.37
C MET A 58 16.64 2.39 -6.39
N MET A 59 17.54 1.45 -6.66
CA MET A 59 17.84 0.35 -5.74
C MET A 59 18.45 0.85 -4.43
N ARG A 60 19.38 1.81 -4.49
CA ARG A 60 19.94 2.46 -3.29
C ARG A 60 18.86 3.15 -2.47
N ALA A 61 17.95 3.89 -3.14
CA ALA A 61 16.83 4.52 -2.45
C ALA A 61 15.88 3.51 -1.79
N VAL A 62 15.66 2.34 -2.41
CA VAL A 62 14.87 1.24 -1.80
C VAL A 62 15.60 0.65 -0.60
N GLN A 63 16.90 0.44 -0.70
CA GLN A 63 17.72 -0.08 0.40
C GLN A 63 17.74 0.89 1.59
N ASP A 64 17.97 2.17 1.34
CA ASP A 64 17.92 3.22 2.37
C ASP A 64 16.52 3.33 2.99
N GLY A 65 15.47 3.20 2.17
CA GLY A 65 14.08 3.17 2.65
C GLY A 65 13.82 1.98 3.57
N ALA A 66 14.35 0.80 3.25
CA ALA A 66 14.25 -0.38 4.09
C ALA A 66 14.98 -0.21 5.43
N VAL A 67 16.18 0.38 5.43
CA VAL A 67 16.92 0.72 6.66
C VAL A 67 16.12 1.69 7.51
N LYS A 68 15.57 2.76 6.93
CA LYS A 68 14.75 3.74 7.64
C LYS A 68 13.43 3.16 8.16
N ALA A 69 12.84 2.19 7.46
CA ALA A 69 11.66 1.47 7.95
C ALA A 69 11.98 0.61 9.18
N ILE A 70 13.16 -0.03 9.21
CA ILE A 70 13.63 -0.77 10.38
C ILE A 70 13.90 0.18 11.55
N GLU A 71 14.57 1.32 11.31
CA GLU A 71 14.80 2.34 12.34
C GLU A 71 13.48 2.87 12.92
N ALA A 72 12.51 3.21 12.07
CA ALA A 72 11.19 3.68 12.50
C ALA A 72 10.48 2.62 13.37
N LYS A 73 10.52 1.34 12.96
CA LYS A 73 9.95 0.24 13.75
C LYS A 73 10.67 0.05 15.08
N ALA A 74 11.98 0.20 15.12
CA ALA A 74 12.77 0.13 16.34
C ALA A 74 12.40 1.26 17.31
N GLU A 75 12.20 2.48 16.81
CA GLU A 75 11.76 3.62 17.60
C GLU A 75 10.33 3.45 18.14
N GLN A 76 9.41 2.91 17.33
CA GLN A 76 8.06 2.56 17.78
C GLN A 76 8.10 1.50 18.89
N HIS A 77 8.95 0.48 18.74
CA HIS A 77 9.14 -0.53 19.78
C HIS A 77 9.74 0.06 21.06
N ARG A 78 10.69 0.99 20.93
CA ARG A 78 11.28 1.71 22.07
C ARG A 78 10.24 2.56 22.79
N LEU A 79 9.36 3.24 22.06
CA LEU A 79 8.26 4.00 22.64
C LEU A 79 7.30 3.07 23.40
N LYS A 80 6.91 1.95 22.80
CA LYS A 80 6.05 0.93 23.44
C LYS A 80 6.67 0.40 24.74
N LEU A 81 7.96 0.10 24.74
CA LEU A 81 8.68 -0.32 25.96
C LEU A 81 8.73 0.79 27.01
N THR A 82 8.93 2.04 26.59
CA THR A 82 9.00 3.19 27.49
C THR A 82 7.65 3.44 28.15
N ASP A 83 6.56 3.45 27.38
CA ASP A 83 5.19 3.57 27.90
C ASP A 83 4.87 2.43 28.86
N ARG A 84 5.22 1.19 28.48
CA ARG A 84 5.04 0.01 29.35
C ARG A 84 5.77 0.14 30.69
N ASN A 85 7.05 0.49 30.63
CA ASN A 85 7.87 0.69 31.82
C ASN A 85 7.35 1.85 32.69
N TYR A 86 6.87 2.92 32.05
CA TYR A 86 6.24 4.04 32.75
C TYR A 86 4.98 3.58 33.49
N MET A 87 4.07 2.87 32.83
CA MET A 87 2.85 2.35 33.46
C MET A 87 3.17 1.42 34.63
N LYS A 88 4.10 0.48 34.43
CA LYS A 88 4.54 -0.44 35.48
C LYS A 88 5.16 0.30 36.67
N ALA A 89 6.03 1.28 36.43
CA ALA A 89 6.63 2.07 37.50
C ALA A 89 5.58 2.87 38.31
N LYS A 90 4.52 3.37 37.64
CA LYS A 90 3.41 4.04 38.33
C LYS A 90 2.56 3.07 39.14
N LEU A 91 2.27 1.88 38.61
CA LEU A 91 1.56 0.83 39.37
C LEU A 91 2.38 0.33 40.57
N GLU A 92 3.69 0.17 40.42
CA GLU A 92 4.60 -0.21 41.50
C GLU A 92 4.67 0.88 42.58
N MET A 93 4.66 2.15 42.18
CA MET A 93 4.55 3.28 43.12
C MET A 93 3.24 3.22 43.90
N LEU A 94 2.10 2.98 43.22
CA LEU A 94 0.79 2.82 43.88
C LEU A 94 0.82 1.63 44.84
N LYS A 95 1.36 0.48 44.43
CA LYS A 95 1.49 -0.72 45.26
C LYS A 95 2.25 -0.41 46.55
N ARG A 96 3.45 0.17 46.43
CA ARG A 96 4.28 0.51 47.59
C ARG A 96 3.54 1.46 48.54
N HIS A 97 2.87 2.47 48.01
CA HIS A 97 2.14 3.42 48.86
C HIS A 97 0.88 2.80 49.50
N THR A 98 0.20 1.87 48.83
CA THR A 98 -0.90 1.11 49.41
C THR A 98 -0.40 0.16 50.50
N GLU A 99 0.73 -0.52 50.29
CA GLU A 99 1.40 -1.36 51.30
C GLU A 99 1.83 -0.55 52.52
N GLU A 100 2.42 0.63 52.31
CA GLU A 100 2.78 1.56 53.38
C GLU A 100 1.55 2.02 54.20
N VAL A 101 0.42 2.31 53.53
CA VAL A 101 -0.83 2.65 54.22
C VAL A 101 -1.36 1.45 54.98
N PHE A 102 -1.37 0.27 54.37
CA PHE A 102 -1.84 -0.95 55.00
C PHE A 102 -1.01 -1.30 56.24
N GLU A 103 0.32 -1.31 56.13
CA GLU A 103 1.23 -1.61 57.23
C GLU A 103 1.05 -0.62 58.39
N LYS A 104 0.91 0.68 58.09
CA LYS A 104 0.74 1.71 59.12
C LYS A 104 -0.64 1.69 59.77
N VAL A 105 -1.69 1.36 59.01
CA VAL A 105 -3.04 1.20 59.57
C VAL A 105 -3.13 -0.10 60.38
N ALA A 106 -2.55 -1.21 59.91
CA ALA A 106 -2.53 -2.50 60.60
C ALA A 106 -1.68 -2.48 61.88
N ASN A 107 -0.53 -1.80 61.86
CA ASN A 107 0.35 -1.62 63.02
C ASN A 107 -0.05 -0.41 63.88
N HIS A 108 -1.19 0.23 63.61
CA HIS A 108 -1.64 1.34 64.43
C HIS A 108 -1.91 0.83 65.85
N PRO A 109 -1.33 1.45 66.91
CA PRO A 109 -1.43 0.95 68.29
C PRO A 109 -2.88 0.80 68.77
N ASN A 110 -3.80 1.60 68.23
CA ASN A 110 -5.24 1.47 68.50
C ASN A 110 -5.93 0.23 67.89
N ILE A 111 -5.28 -0.54 67.02
CA ILE A 111 -5.76 -1.86 66.54
C ILE A 111 -5.08 -2.98 67.33
N THR A 112 -3.76 -2.86 67.54
CA THR A 112 -2.93 -3.90 68.17
C THR A 112 -3.04 -3.92 69.70
N GLU A 113 -3.30 -2.77 70.34
CA GLU A 113 -3.47 -2.63 71.79
C GLU A 113 -4.93 -2.37 72.22
N ALA A 114 -5.87 -2.29 71.27
CA ALA A 114 -7.31 -2.16 71.52
C ALA A 114 -7.92 -3.32 72.32
N ASP A 115 -7.16 -4.39 72.55
CA ASP A 115 -7.53 -5.52 73.40
C ASP A 115 -7.11 -5.35 74.87
N LYS A 116 -6.31 -4.32 75.22
CA LYS A 116 -5.75 -4.14 76.57
C LYS A 116 -6.31 -2.97 77.37
N HIS A 117 -6.69 -1.86 76.73
CA HIS A 117 -7.23 -0.67 77.42
C HIS A 117 -8.42 -0.12 76.64
N GLY A 118 -9.64 -0.38 77.12
CA GLY A 118 -10.91 -0.18 76.40
C GLY A 118 -11.34 1.27 76.15
N GLU A 119 -10.50 2.10 75.54
CA GLU A 119 -10.77 3.54 75.29
C GLU A 119 -10.75 3.93 73.81
N MET A 120 -11.12 3.04 72.88
CA MET A 120 -11.37 3.48 71.49
C MET A 120 -12.87 3.66 71.23
N ASP A 121 -13.25 4.88 70.84
CA ASP A 121 -14.59 5.20 70.34
C ASP A 121 -14.99 4.24 69.19
N ALA A 122 -16.18 3.67 69.27
CA ALA A 122 -16.70 2.71 68.29
C ALA A 122 -16.85 3.32 66.89
N GLY A 123 -16.94 4.65 66.78
CA GLY A 123 -16.89 5.39 65.51
C GLY A 123 -15.51 5.34 64.86
N THR A 124 -14.44 5.52 65.64
CA THR A 124 -13.05 5.47 65.16
C THR A 124 -12.65 4.05 64.74
N ARG A 125 -13.04 3.03 65.51
CA ARG A 125 -12.79 1.61 65.16
C ARG A 125 -13.37 1.24 63.78
N ARG A 126 -14.63 1.61 63.53
CA ARG A 126 -15.31 1.31 62.26
C ARG A 126 -14.70 2.05 61.07
N LYS A 127 -14.25 3.28 61.27
CA LYS A 127 -13.54 4.04 60.24
C LYS A 127 -12.21 3.40 59.88
N LEU A 128 -11.51 2.83 60.87
CA LEU A 128 -10.21 2.19 60.67
C LEU A 128 -10.34 0.85 59.95
N ILE A 129 -11.30 0.00 60.34
CA ILE A 129 -11.61 -1.26 59.65
C ILE A 129 -11.99 -0.98 58.18
N LYS A 130 -12.89 -0.02 57.93
CA LYS A 130 -13.27 0.36 56.57
C LYS A 130 -12.07 0.80 55.71
N ARG A 131 -11.04 1.39 56.31
CA ARG A 131 -9.81 1.80 55.60
C ARG A 131 -8.91 0.62 55.28
N ILE A 132 -8.82 -0.37 56.18
CA ILE A 132 -8.11 -1.63 55.91
C ILE A 132 -8.77 -2.33 54.73
N ASP A 133 -10.10 -2.47 54.76
CA ASP A 133 -10.86 -3.09 53.66
C ASP A 133 -10.62 -2.35 52.33
N GLN A 134 -10.61 -1.01 52.36
CA GLN A 134 -10.32 -0.19 51.19
C GLN A 134 -8.88 -0.34 50.69
N ALA A 135 -7.89 -0.38 51.59
CA ALA A 135 -6.49 -0.56 51.23
C ALA A 135 -6.22 -1.97 50.66
N GLU A 136 -6.87 -2.99 51.22
CA GLU A 136 -6.81 -4.38 50.73
C GLU A 136 -7.44 -4.51 49.34
N GLU A 137 -8.62 -3.93 49.12
CA GLU A 137 -9.28 -3.88 47.80
C GLU A 137 -8.41 -3.16 46.75
N LEU A 138 -7.77 -2.04 47.13
CA LEU A 138 -6.85 -1.31 46.25
C LEU A 138 -5.60 -2.15 45.93
N LEU A 139 -5.07 -2.88 46.91
CA LEU A 139 -3.88 -3.71 46.74
C LEU A 139 -4.16 -4.92 45.85
N GLU A 140 -5.31 -5.57 46.02
CA GLU A 140 -5.77 -6.66 45.14
C GLU A 140 -5.93 -6.17 43.69
N LYS A 141 -6.58 -5.02 43.49
CA LYS A 141 -6.72 -4.41 42.16
C LYS A 141 -5.38 -4.07 41.53
N VAL A 142 -4.47 -3.43 42.27
CA VAL A 142 -3.14 -3.06 41.76
C VAL A 142 -2.32 -4.31 41.40
N ASN A 143 -2.38 -5.37 42.20
CA ASN A 143 -1.72 -6.64 41.86
C ASN A 143 -2.33 -7.28 40.60
N GLY A 144 -3.66 -7.26 40.46
CA GLY A 144 -4.34 -7.73 39.24
C GLY A 144 -3.90 -7.00 37.97
N TYR A 145 -3.69 -5.69 38.04
CA TYR A 145 -3.19 -4.89 36.90
C TYR A 145 -1.68 -5.01 36.67
N MET A 146 -0.90 -5.39 37.68
CA MET A 146 0.53 -5.71 37.52
C MET A 146 0.74 -7.03 36.77
N ASP A 147 -0.17 -8.00 36.96
CA ASP A 147 -0.14 -9.28 36.25
C ASP A 147 -0.70 -9.18 34.83
N ASP A 148 -1.70 -8.31 34.62
CA ASP A 148 -2.31 -8.07 33.31
C ASP A 148 -2.52 -6.57 33.03
N GLU A 149 -1.45 -5.94 32.53
CA GLU A 149 -1.40 -4.53 32.17
C GLU A 149 -2.42 -4.14 31.07
N THR A 150 -2.96 -5.11 30.32
CA THR A 150 -3.89 -4.84 29.21
C THR A 150 -5.32 -4.55 29.65
N LYS A 151 -5.65 -4.86 30.91
CA LYS A 151 -6.98 -4.61 31.49
C LYS A 151 -7.13 -3.22 32.10
N LEU A 152 -6.03 -2.52 32.37
CA LEU A 152 -6.06 -1.23 33.05
C LEU A 152 -6.70 -0.16 32.16
N THR A 153 -7.84 0.37 32.59
CA THR A 153 -8.43 1.57 31.97
C THR A 153 -7.97 2.85 32.66
N TYR A 154 -8.11 3.98 31.95
CA TYR A 154 -7.80 5.30 32.51
C TYR A 154 -8.67 5.58 33.74
N GLU A 155 -9.96 5.26 33.66
CA GLU A 155 -10.93 5.48 34.72
C GLU A 155 -10.59 4.68 35.97
N GLU A 156 -10.14 3.43 35.81
CA GLU A 156 -9.71 2.59 36.92
C GLU A 156 -8.42 3.12 37.56
N TYR A 157 -7.45 3.58 36.76
CA TYR A 157 -6.24 4.19 37.30
C TYR A 157 -6.52 5.49 38.08
N ASP A 158 -7.39 6.37 37.57
CA ASP A 158 -7.81 7.58 38.29
C ASP A 158 -8.53 7.22 39.60
N ALA A 159 -9.40 6.22 39.58
CA ALA A 159 -10.09 5.73 40.78
C ALA A 159 -9.13 5.18 41.84
N LEU A 160 -8.13 4.38 41.43
CA LEU A 160 -7.09 3.86 42.34
C LEU A 160 -6.29 5.00 42.97
N LEU A 161 -5.86 5.97 42.16
CA LEU A 161 -5.06 7.10 42.63
C LEU A 161 -5.84 8.01 43.58
N ARG A 162 -7.12 8.28 43.29
CA ARG A 162 -8.00 9.06 44.18
C ARG A 162 -8.26 8.33 45.50
N GLY A 163 -8.58 7.04 45.44
CA GLY A 163 -8.78 6.23 46.65
C GLY A 163 -7.57 6.24 47.57
N LEU A 164 -6.37 6.18 46.99
CA LEU A 164 -5.12 6.24 47.74
C LEU A 164 -4.84 7.64 48.31
N ILE A 165 -5.11 8.72 47.55
CA ILE A 165 -4.99 10.10 48.05
C ILE A 165 -5.96 10.35 49.21
N GLU A 166 -7.20 9.86 49.10
CA GLU A 166 -8.21 9.97 50.16
C GLU A 166 -7.79 9.23 51.42
N ALA A 167 -7.26 8.00 51.28
CA ALA A 167 -6.71 7.23 52.38
C ALA A 167 -5.56 7.97 53.09
N TYR A 168 -4.65 8.60 52.32
CA TYR A 168 -3.53 9.40 52.84
C TYR A 168 -3.94 10.72 53.51
N VAL A 169 -4.99 11.40 53.01
CA VAL A 169 -5.45 12.69 53.57
C VAL A 169 -6.19 12.49 54.90
N ALA A 170 -6.84 11.34 55.07
CA ALA A 170 -7.74 11.09 56.19
C ALA A 170 -7.04 10.57 57.46
N GLU A 171 -5.72 10.40 57.45
CA GLU A 171 -4.94 9.86 58.57
C GLU A 171 -4.09 10.98 59.25
N PRO A 172 -4.51 11.48 60.41
CA PRO A 172 -3.79 12.54 61.13
C PRO A 172 -2.53 12.03 61.87
N SER A 173 -2.42 10.72 62.13
CA SER A 173 -1.27 10.06 62.77
C SER A 173 -0.03 10.00 61.84
N LEU A 174 -0.23 10.20 60.54
CA LEU A 174 0.77 10.13 59.49
C LEU A 174 1.51 11.46 59.22
N ARG A 175 1.60 12.38 60.19
CA ARG A 175 2.30 13.68 60.06
C ARG A 175 3.84 13.57 60.08
N GLU A 176 4.40 12.46 59.65
CA GLU A 176 5.84 12.30 59.50
C GLU A 176 6.36 13.00 58.23
N PRO A 177 7.61 13.49 58.21
CA PRO A 177 8.18 14.15 57.03
C PRO A 177 8.16 13.24 55.78
N HIS A 178 8.31 11.92 55.94
CA HIS A 178 8.20 10.95 54.84
C HIS A 178 6.82 10.91 54.18
N HIS A 179 5.76 11.23 54.93
CA HIS A 179 4.38 11.25 54.41
C HIS A 179 4.04 12.49 53.61
N GLN A 180 4.71 13.61 53.88
CA GLN A 180 4.58 14.79 53.02
C GLN A 180 5.21 14.53 51.64
N VAL A 181 6.32 13.79 51.60
CA VAL A 181 6.97 13.38 50.35
C VAL A 181 6.10 12.39 49.57
N ALA A 182 5.57 11.36 50.22
CA ALA A 182 4.65 10.40 49.58
C ALA A 182 3.38 11.08 49.02
N LYS A 183 2.78 11.99 49.80
CA LYS A 183 1.63 12.79 49.36
C LYS A 183 1.96 13.72 48.19
N ALA A 184 3.16 14.30 48.16
CA ALA A 184 3.62 15.11 47.03
C ALA A 184 3.81 14.25 45.77
N GLN A 185 4.36 13.04 45.90
CA GLN A 185 4.53 12.09 44.81
C GLN A 185 3.17 11.63 44.24
N LEU A 186 2.18 11.33 45.09
CA LEU A 186 0.83 10.98 44.66
C LEU A 186 0.10 12.14 43.97
N ARG A 187 0.27 13.37 44.46
CA ARG A 187 -0.25 14.58 43.80
C ARG A 187 0.42 14.82 42.46
N GLN A 188 1.73 14.60 42.37
CA GLN A 188 2.46 14.69 41.11
C GLN A 188 1.94 13.64 40.12
N ALA A 189 1.76 12.39 40.54
CA ALA A 189 1.16 11.35 39.72
C ALA A 189 -0.26 11.73 39.24
N HIS A 190 -1.03 12.46 40.05
CA HIS A 190 -2.35 12.96 39.68
C HIS A 190 -2.25 14.10 38.64
N MET A 191 -1.23 14.95 38.71
CA MET A 191 -0.99 15.97 37.67
C MET A 191 -0.54 15.33 36.34
N GLU A 192 0.14 14.19 36.40
CA GLU A 192 0.61 13.41 35.25
C GLU A 192 -0.46 12.44 34.67
N LEU A 193 -1.71 12.49 35.15
CA LEU A 193 -2.82 11.71 34.61
C LEU A 193 -2.99 11.82 33.08
N PRO A 194 -2.83 12.99 32.44
CA PRO A 194 -2.93 13.09 30.98
C PRO A 194 -1.88 12.24 30.27
N ASN A 195 -0.67 12.12 30.82
CA ASN A 195 0.41 11.31 30.24
C ASN A 195 0.08 9.81 30.37
N MET A 196 -0.47 9.40 31.50
CA MET A 196 -0.93 8.03 31.73
C MET A 196 -2.08 7.65 30.81
N ARG A 197 -3.05 8.56 30.64
CA ARG A 197 -4.15 8.39 29.68
C ARG A 197 -3.63 8.17 28.27
N ALA A 198 -2.71 9.02 27.82
CA ALA A 198 -2.15 8.92 26.49
C ALA A 198 -1.38 7.60 26.29
N ALA A 199 -0.65 7.11 27.30
CA ALA A 199 0.03 5.81 27.24
C ALA A 199 -0.95 4.63 27.16
N ILE A 200 -2.02 4.64 27.97
CA ILE A 200 -3.06 3.60 27.98
C ILE A 200 -3.84 3.59 26.66
N GLU A 201 -4.23 4.76 26.15
CA GLU A 201 -4.94 4.87 24.86
C GLU A 201 -4.08 4.36 23.70
N ARG A 202 -2.78 4.70 23.67
CA ARG A 202 -1.82 4.16 22.69
C ARG A 202 -1.65 2.65 22.80
N GLN A 203 -1.59 2.12 24.02
CA GLN A 203 -1.49 0.67 24.25
C GLN A 203 -2.73 -0.07 23.78
N LYS A 204 -3.92 0.44 24.13
CA LYS A 204 -5.21 -0.20 23.82
C LYS A 204 -5.52 -0.18 22.32
N ALA A 205 -5.21 0.92 21.65
CA ALA A 205 -5.46 1.08 20.22
C ALA A 205 -4.36 0.46 19.33
N ASP A 206 -3.25 0.01 19.93
CA ASP A 206 -2.02 -0.43 19.25
C ASP A 206 -1.53 0.58 18.19
N THR A 207 -1.83 1.87 18.35
CA THR A 207 -1.57 2.95 17.39
C THR A 207 -0.10 3.39 17.33
N TYR A 208 0.81 2.66 17.99
CA TYR A 208 2.25 2.91 17.92
C TYR A 208 2.78 2.93 16.48
N HIS A 209 2.13 2.19 15.57
CA HIS A 209 2.48 2.15 14.16
C HIS A 209 2.12 3.43 13.40
N GLU A 210 1.12 4.19 13.86
CA GLU A 210 0.70 5.46 13.26
C GLU A 210 1.55 6.64 13.74
N LEU A 211 2.19 6.50 14.90
CA LEU A 211 3.10 7.49 15.44
C LEU A 211 4.43 7.44 14.70
N SER A 212 4.79 8.56 14.08
CA SER A 212 6.15 8.84 13.63
C SER A 212 7.02 9.12 14.86
N ALA A 213 7.40 8.07 15.58
CA ALA A 213 8.33 8.18 16.70
C ALA A 213 9.73 8.54 16.16
N GLY A 214 10.15 9.79 16.35
CA GLY A 214 11.45 10.29 15.95
C GLY A 214 11.56 10.71 14.46
N PRO A 215 12.78 11.05 13.99
CA PRO A 215 12.99 11.62 12.65
C PRO A 215 12.83 10.59 11.51
N ALA A 216 12.91 9.29 11.81
CA ALA A 216 12.86 8.24 10.79
C ALA A 216 11.54 8.21 10.00
N GLY A 217 10.41 8.50 10.65
CA GLY A 217 9.11 8.59 9.97
C GLY A 217 9.01 9.75 8.98
N GLU A 218 9.55 10.92 9.35
CA GLU A 218 9.62 12.07 8.45
C GLU A 218 10.52 11.78 7.25
N HIS A 219 11.68 11.16 7.48
CA HIS A 219 12.58 10.73 6.40
C HIS A 219 11.92 9.74 5.44
N LEU A 220 11.17 8.76 5.93
CA LEU A 220 10.40 7.84 5.07
C LEU A 220 9.37 8.58 4.21
N SER A 221 8.62 9.51 4.80
CA SER A 221 7.63 10.32 4.06
C SER A 221 8.29 11.20 2.99
N ALA A 222 9.50 11.69 3.25
CA ALA A 222 10.27 12.49 2.30
C ALA A 222 10.83 11.62 1.17
N MET A 223 11.32 10.42 1.48
CA MET A 223 11.80 9.46 0.49
C MET A 223 10.67 8.98 -0.42
N GLU A 224 9.48 8.72 0.13
CA GLU A 224 8.31 8.32 -0.66
C GLU A 224 7.88 9.44 -1.62
N ARG A 225 7.84 10.69 -1.15
CA ARG A 225 7.58 11.86 -2.01
C ARG A 225 8.64 12.00 -3.11
N ALA A 226 9.92 11.87 -2.77
CA ALA A 226 11.00 11.93 -3.75
C ALA A 226 10.92 10.80 -4.78
N ARG A 227 10.45 9.61 -4.37
CA ARG A 227 10.22 8.46 -5.26
C ARG A 227 9.07 8.74 -6.22
N GLN A 228 7.94 9.24 -5.74
CA GLN A 228 6.79 9.59 -6.57
C GLN A 228 7.15 10.65 -7.62
N MET A 229 7.91 11.67 -7.23
CA MET A 229 8.38 12.68 -8.19
C MET A 229 9.30 12.08 -9.26
N ARG A 230 10.27 11.25 -8.86
CA ARG A 230 11.17 10.57 -9.81
C ARG A 230 10.40 9.64 -10.75
N GLN A 231 9.41 8.91 -10.25
CA GLN A 231 8.57 8.03 -11.06
C GLN A 231 7.71 8.83 -12.06
N HIS A 232 7.21 9.99 -11.65
CA HIS A 232 6.48 10.88 -12.55
C HIS A 232 7.39 11.44 -13.65
N GLU A 233 8.57 11.94 -13.29
CA GLU A 233 9.57 12.42 -14.25
C GLU A 233 9.99 11.32 -15.23
N TRP A 234 10.19 10.09 -14.72
CA TRP A 234 10.47 8.92 -15.55
C TRP A 234 9.34 8.65 -16.55
N ASN A 235 8.08 8.67 -16.11
CA ASN A 235 6.94 8.43 -17.00
C ASN A 235 6.87 9.48 -18.12
N LEU A 236 7.14 10.76 -17.80
CA LEU A 236 7.20 11.82 -18.81
C LEU A 236 8.32 11.60 -19.84
N LYS A 237 9.55 11.30 -19.37
CA LYS A 237 10.67 10.99 -20.27
C LYS A 237 10.42 9.75 -21.12
N LEU A 238 9.75 8.74 -20.55
CA LEU A 238 9.39 7.53 -21.27
C LEU A 238 8.34 7.82 -22.35
N GLU A 239 7.34 8.64 -22.05
CA GLU A 239 6.32 9.05 -23.01
C GLU A 239 6.93 9.91 -24.14
N GLU A 240 7.86 10.81 -23.82
CA GLU A 240 8.63 11.58 -24.80
C GLU A 240 9.52 10.68 -25.68
N ALA A 241 10.20 9.70 -25.09
CA ALA A 241 11.01 8.73 -25.83
C ALA A 241 10.14 7.85 -26.74
N ILE A 242 8.98 7.38 -26.27
CA ILE A 242 8.06 6.57 -27.08
C ILE A 242 7.49 7.43 -28.22
N SER A 243 7.02 8.64 -27.94
CA SER A 243 6.42 9.53 -28.95
C SER A 243 7.41 9.98 -30.02
N SER A 244 8.67 10.23 -29.66
CA SER A 244 9.74 10.54 -30.61
C SER A 244 10.20 9.32 -31.44
N THR A 245 10.00 8.10 -30.92
CA THR A 245 10.34 6.85 -31.63
C THR A 245 9.16 6.28 -32.41
N THR A 246 7.91 6.65 -32.10
CA THR A 246 6.76 6.38 -32.98
C THR A 246 6.91 7.24 -34.22
N PRO A 247 7.16 6.63 -35.40
CA PRO A 247 7.22 7.39 -36.64
C PRO A 247 5.87 8.11 -36.80
N GLY A 248 5.94 9.44 -36.90
CA GLY A 248 4.79 10.25 -37.26
C GLY A 248 4.15 9.67 -38.52
N SER A 249 2.84 9.81 -38.62
CA SER A 249 1.99 9.40 -39.75
C SER A 249 2.40 9.92 -41.13
N ASN A 250 3.54 10.62 -41.24
CA ASN A 250 4.19 10.99 -42.49
C ASN A 250 5.15 9.86 -42.91
N TYR A 251 4.57 8.70 -43.20
CA TYR A 251 5.27 7.67 -43.94
C TYR A 251 5.32 8.11 -45.41
N GLU A 252 6.50 8.53 -45.85
CA GLU A 252 6.85 8.82 -47.24
C GLU A 252 7.46 7.60 -48.01
N PRO A 253 7.04 6.31 -47.83
CA PRO A 253 7.49 5.22 -48.72
C PRO A 253 6.44 4.85 -49.78
N LEU A 254 5.24 5.46 -49.77
CA LEU A 254 4.22 5.23 -50.81
C LEU A 254 4.72 5.64 -52.20
N GLU A 255 5.60 6.63 -52.30
CA GLU A 255 6.21 7.04 -53.58
C GLU A 255 7.20 6.00 -54.16
N LYS A 256 7.76 5.11 -53.31
CA LYS A 256 8.70 4.06 -53.74
C LYS A 256 8.03 2.70 -53.91
N MET A 257 6.72 2.59 -53.69
CA MET A 257 6.00 1.36 -54.01
C MET A 257 5.94 1.14 -55.53
N PRO A 258 6.02 -0.12 -56.01
CA PRO A 258 5.79 -0.42 -57.41
C PRO A 258 4.42 0.11 -57.86
N GLN A 259 4.33 0.73 -59.04
CA GLN A 259 3.09 1.33 -59.56
C GLN A 259 1.90 0.34 -59.58
N HIS A 260 2.16 -0.96 -59.75
CA HIS A 260 1.14 -2.01 -59.74
C HIS A 260 0.49 -2.22 -58.35
N CYS A 261 1.19 -1.90 -57.26
CA CYS A 261 0.63 -1.94 -55.90
C CYS A 261 -0.19 -0.70 -55.54
N LEU A 262 0.14 0.45 -56.13
CA LEU A 262 -0.60 1.71 -55.95
C LEU A 262 -1.90 1.76 -56.77
N LEU A 263 -1.86 1.21 -58.00
CA LEU A 263 -3.00 1.20 -58.93
C LEU A 263 -3.84 -0.09 -58.83
N GLY A 264 -3.39 -1.08 -58.06
CA GLY A 264 -3.93 -2.44 -58.04
C GLY A 264 -5.42 -2.54 -57.73
N VAL A 265 -5.97 -1.65 -56.90
CA VAL A 265 -7.41 -1.64 -56.56
C VAL A 265 -8.29 -1.32 -57.77
N GLN A 266 -7.84 -0.41 -58.65
CA GLN A 266 -8.62 -0.03 -59.84
C GLN A 266 -8.57 -1.11 -60.92
N TYR A 267 -7.39 -1.72 -61.14
CA TYR A 267 -7.24 -2.80 -62.12
C TYR A 267 -7.92 -4.11 -61.68
N PHE A 268 -7.91 -4.41 -60.37
CA PHE A 268 -8.60 -5.57 -59.82
C PHE A 268 -10.11 -5.48 -60.05
N ASN A 269 -10.72 -4.32 -59.74
CA ASN A 269 -12.14 -4.10 -59.98
C ASN A 269 -12.50 -4.25 -61.47
N ILE A 270 -11.69 -3.67 -62.36
CA ILE A 270 -11.90 -3.79 -63.81
C ILE A 270 -11.81 -5.25 -64.27
N MET A 271 -10.80 -6.00 -63.81
CA MET A 271 -10.63 -7.43 -64.12
C MET A 271 -11.78 -8.28 -63.57
N GLU A 272 -12.27 -7.98 -62.37
CA GLU A 272 -13.42 -8.66 -61.78
C GLU A 272 -14.69 -8.41 -62.60
N TYR A 273 -14.94 -7.16 -63.00
CA TYR A 273 -16.08 -6.82 -63.87
C TYR A 273 -16.01 -7.51 -65.23
N PHE A 274 -14.84 -7.51 -65.87
CA PHE A 274 -14.64 -8.24 -67.13
C PHE A 274 -14.81 -9.75 -66.95
N GLY A 275 -14.30 -10.31 -65.84
CA GLY A 275 -14.46 -11.72 -65.49
C GLY A 275 -15.93 -12.12 -65.34
N VAL A 276 -16.71 -11.34 -64.58
CA VAL A 276 -18.15 -11.56 -64.38
C VAL A 276 -18.92 -11.39 -65.69
N ALA A 277 -18.62 -10.36 -66.48
CA ALA A 277 -19.26 -10.13 -67.77
C ALA A 277 -19.03 -11.29 -68.76
N LEU A 278 -17.82 -11.84 -68.78
CA LEU A 278 -17.45 -12.96 -69.65
C LEU A 278 -18.18 -14.24 -69.22
N MET A 279 -18.40 -14.45 -67.92
CA MET A 279 -19.24 -15.56 -67.45
C MET A 279 -20.70 -15.38 -67.82
N ALA A 280 -21.26 -14.18 -67.66
CA ALA A 280 -22.63 -13.91 -68.07
C ALA A 280 -22.82 -14.18 -69.57
N PHE A 281 -21.85 -13.79 -70.40
CA PHE A 281 -21.87 -14.06 -71.84
C PHE A 281 -21.78 -15.56 -72.17
N GLN A 282 -20.93 -16.31 -71.46
CA GLN A 282 -20.82 -17.75 -71.66
C GLN A 282 -22.08 -18.49 -71.19
N LEU A 283 -22.70 -18.05 -70.09
CA LEU A 283 -23.96 -18.61 -69.58
C LEU A 283 -25.12 -18.30 -70.53
N ALA A 284 -25.16 -17.08 -71.09
CA ALA A 284 -26.10 -16.71 -72.15
C ALA A 284 -25.89 -17.54 -73.43
N SER A 285 -24.63 -17.78 -73.83
CA SER A 285 -24.32 -18.62 -74.99
C SER A 285 -24.77 -20.08 -74.78
N ALA A 286 -24.52 -20.63 -73.59
CA ALA A 286 -24.96 -21.98 -73.21
C ALA A 286 -26.49 -22.07 -73.19
N TYR A 287 -27.16 -21.05 -72.66
CA TYR A 287 -28.62 -20.96 -72.66
C TYR A 287 -29.20 -20.87 -74.08
N CYS A 288 -28.58 -20.11 -74.97
CA CYS A 288 -28.96 -20.04 -76.39
C CYS A 288 -28.79 -21.40 -77.09
N VAL A 289 -27.69 -22.12 -76.82
CA VAL A 289 -27.46 -23.46 -77.38
C VAL A 289 -28.48 -24.48 -76.85
N LEU A 290 -28.76 -24.47 -75.54
CA LEU A 290 -29.77 -25.33 -74.92
C LEU A 290 -31.19 -25.04 -75.43
N SER A 291 -31.54 -23.78 -75.59
CA SER A 291 -32.86 -23.39 -76.11
C SER A 291 -33.02 -23.72 -77.60
N LEU A 292 -31.93 -23.68 -78.39
CA LEU A 292 -31.91 -24.19 -79.77
C LEU A 292 -32.07 -25.71 -79.83
N MET A 293 -31.36 -26.46 -78.98
CA MET A 293 -31.48 -27.92 -78.90
C MET A 293 -32.89 -28.39 -78.49
N ILE A 294 -33.59 -27.63 -77.65
CA ILE A 294 -34.97 -27.98 -77.22
C ILE A 294 -36.01 -27.61 -78.30
N ARG A 295 -35.76 -26.60 -79.13
CA ARG A 295 -36.71 -26.14 -80.16
C ARG A 295 -36.58 -26.83 -81.52
N ILE A 296 -35.47 -27.50 -81.80
CA ILE A 296 -35.36 -28.30 -83.03
C ILE A 296 -35.97 -29.67 -82.75
N PRO A 297 -37.10 -30.06 -83.38
CA PRO A 297 -37.59 -31.42 -83.27
C PRO A 297 -36.53 -32.32 -83.91
N ILE A 298 -35.87 -33.12 -83.08
CA ILE A 298 -35.05 -34.23 -83.55
C ILE A 298 -36.03 -35.13 -84.32
N LYS A 299 -35.94 -35.15 -85.65
CA LYS A 299 -36.52 -36.23 -86.44
C LYS A 299 -35.77 -37.49 -86.02
N THR A 300 -36.32 -38.19 -85.04
CA THR A 300 -36.03 -39.60 -84.82
C THR A 300 -36.53 -40.35 -86.04
N GLU A 301 -35.63 -40.97 -86.78
CA GLU A 301 -35.98 -42.14 -87.60
C GLU A 301 -36.59 -43.23 -86.74
#